data_AF-W1IWZ2-F1
#
_entry.id   AF-W1IWZ2-F1
#
_cell.length_a   1.000
_cell.length_b   1.000
_cell.length_c   1.000
_cell.angle_alpha   90.00
_cell.angle_beta   90.00
_cell.angle_gamma   90.00
#
_symmetry.space_group_name_H-M   'P 1'
#
loop_
_entity.id
_entity.type
_entity.pdbx_description
1 polymer ?
#
loop_
_entity_poly.entity_id
_entity_poly.type
_entity_poly.pdbx_seq_one_letter_code
_entity_poly.pdbx_strand_id
1 'polypeptide(L)' 'MMDLMLETLDVVRELAELTAAHTHHNTGTPEDASVIRNTAAKSEGLQEKYSPVIG' A
#
# COMPACT_ATOMS: atom_id res chain seq x y z
N MET A 1 -10.21 8.76 16.03
CA MET A 1 -10.44 7.29 15.94
C MET A 1 -10.72 6.86 14.51
N MET A 2 -11.47 7.66 13.75
CA MET A 2 -11.69 7.41 12.32
C MET A 2 -10.44 7.73 11.47
N ASP A 3 -9.67 8.76 11.83
CA ASP A 3 -8.37 9.08 11.20
C ASP A 3 -7.34 7.94 11.27
N LEU A 4 -7.36 7.15 12.36
CA LEU A 4 -6.48 5.98 12.51
C LEU A 4 -6.65 4.98 11.36
N MET A 5 -7.86 4.89 10.79
CA MET A 5 -8.09 4.02 9.63
C MET A 5 -7.44 4.57 8.36
N LEU A 6 -7.43 5.90 8.18
CA LEU A 6 -6.74 6.54 7.05
C LEU A 6 -5.22 6.40 7.19
N GLU A 7 -4.69 6.62 8.40
CA GLU A 7 -3.27 6.38 8.70
C GLU A 7 -2.88 4.90 8.50
N THR A 8 -3.77 3.97 8.83
CA THR A 8 -3.52 2.53 8.59
C THR A 8 -3.47 2.23 7.08
N LEU A 9 -4.31 2.87 6.26
CA LEU A 9 -4.25 2.72 4.81
C LEU A 9 -2.93 3.24 4.23
N ASP A 10 -2.40 4.34 4.76
CA ASP A 10 -1.08 4.86 4.39
C ASP A 10 0.04 3.88 4.73
N VAL A 11 0.02 3.29 5.93
CA VAL A 11 1.01 2.28 6.33
C VAL A 11 0.93 1.04 5.42
N VAL A 12 -0.27 0.58 5.06
CA VAL A 12 -0.44 -0.55 4.13
C VAL A 12 0.09 -0.21 2.73
N ARG A 13 -0.12 1.02 2.26
CA ARG A 13 0.43 1.52 0.99
C ARG A 13 1.95 1.49 1.00
N GLU A 14 2.57 2.09 2.02
CA GLU A 14 4.04 2.12 2.19
C GLU A 14 4.62 0.70 2.26
N LEU A 15 4.00 -0.19 3.05
CA LEU A 15 4.44 -1.57 3.17
C LEU A 15 4.38 -2.31 1.82
N ALA A 16 3.32 -2.12 1.04
CA ALA A 16 3.18 -2.73 -0.27
C ALA A 16 4.24 -2.21 -1.25
N GLU A 17 4.51 -0.90 -1.25
CA GLU A 17 5.57 -0.29 -2.08
C GLU A 17 6.95 -0.84 -1.72
N LEU A 18 7.30 -0.84 -0.43
CA LEU A 18 8.57 -1.39 0.07
C LEU A 18 8.72 -2.87 -0.27
N THR A 19 7.66 -3.65 -0.09
CA THR A 19 7.66 -5.08 -0.41
C THR A 19 7.86 -5.31 -1.91
N ALA A 20 7.21 -4.54 -2.78
CA ALA A 20 7.36 -4.65 -4.22
C ALA A 20 8.73 -4.17 -4.74
N ALA A 21 9.41 -3.30 -4.00
CA ALA A 21 10.73 -2.79 -4.33
C ALA A 21 11.87 -3.60 -3.70
N HIS A 22 11.57 -4.47 -2.73
CA HIS A 22 12.56 -5.25 -2.00
C HIS A 22 13.31 -6.21 -2.94
N THR A 23 14.64 -6.16 -2.92
CA THR A 23 15.50 -6.98 -3.79
C THR A 23 16.54 -7.74 -2.99
N HIS A 24 16.82 -8.98 -3.39
CA HIS A 24 17.90 -9.80 -2.85
C HIS A 24 19.00 -10.01 -3.88
N HIS A 25 20.26 -10.11 -3.44
CA HIS A 25 21.42 -10.27 -4.32
C HIS A 25 21.37 -11.53 -5.22
N ASN A 26 20.66 -12.58 -4.81
CA ASN A 26 20.59 -13.88 -5.47
C ASN A 26 19.24 -14.18 -6.15
N THR A 27 18.21 -13.35 -5.94
CA THR A 27 16.86 -13.58 -6.47
C THR A 27 16.31 -12.35 -7.22
N GLY A 28 16.84 -11.16 -6.96
CA GLY A 28 16.32 -9.91 -7.53
C GLY A 28 15.05 -9.43 -6.82
N THR A 29 14.26 -8.61 -7.53
CA THR A 29 12.95 -8.11 -7.10
C THR A 29 11.87 -9.20 -7.15
N PRO A 30 10.72 -9.04 -6.46
CA PRO A 30 9.66 -10.04 -6.50
C PRO A 30 9.06 -10.16 -7.91
N GLU A 31 8.80 -11.40 -8.36
CA GLU A 31 8.18 -11.66 -9.65
C GLU A 31 6.78 -11.01 -9.76
N ASP A 32 6.04 -11.03 -8.65
CA ASP A 32 4.70 -10.45 -8.53
C ASP A 32 4.69 -8.98 -8.07
N ALA A 33 5.81 -8.24 -8.21
CA ALA A 33 5.90 -6.85 -7.74
C ALA A 33 4.77 -5.95 -8.27
N SER A 34 4.27 -6.19 -9.48
CA SER A 34 3.12 -5.47 -10.03
C SER A 34 1.82 -5.76 -9.26
N VAL A 35 1.56 -7.02 -8.93
CA VAL A 35 0.39 -7.45 -8.14
C VAL A 35 0.46 -6.87 -6.73
N ILE A 36 1.66 -6.82 -6.13
CA ILE A 36 1.88 -6.22 -4.82
C ILE A 36 1.60 -4.71 -4.88
N ARG A 37 2.11 -3.99 -5.89
CA ARG A 37 1.78 -2.56 -6.10
C ARG A 37 0.29 -2.30 -6.30
N ASN A 38 -0.46 -3.23 -6.89
CA ASN A 38 -1.92 -3.09 -6.98
C ASN A 38 -2.60 -3.04 -5.59
N THR A 39 -1.97 -3.58 -4.54
CA THR A 39 -2.46 -3.43 -3.17
C THR A 39 -2.27 -2.00 -2.66
N ALA A 40 -1.14 -1.36 -2.99
CA ALA A 40 -0.91 0.05 -2.69
C ALA A 40 -1.98 0.94 -3.37
N ALA A 41 -2.22 0.73 -4.67
CA ALA A 41 -3.25 1.44 -5.42
C ALA A 41 -4.67 1.21 -4.86
N LYS A 42 -4.95 0.01 -4.35
CA LYS A 42 -6.22 -0.27 -3.67
C LYS A 42 -6.36 0.52 -2.36
N SER A 43 -5.30 0.67 -1.59
CA SER A 43 -5.30 1.49 -0.37
C SER A 43 -5.56 2.96 -0.68
N GLU A 44 -4.93 3.51 -1.72
CA GLU A 44 -5.19 4.88 -2.21
C GLU A 44 -6.66 5.06 -2.58
N GLY A 45 -7.22 4.15 -3.38
CA GLY A 45 -8.65 4.22 -3.76
C GLY A 45 -9.61 4.10 -2.57
N LEU A 46 -9.24 3.37 -1.51
CA LEU A 46 -10.01 3.33 -0.27
C LEU A 46 -9.89 4.65 0.51
N GLN A 47 -8.69 5.23 0.57
CA GLN A 47 -8.45 6.51 1.23
C GLN A 47 -9.25 7.63 0.55
N GLU A 48 -9.22 7.73 -0.79
CA GLU A 48 -10.02 8.68 -1.55
C GLU A 48 -11.52 8.51 -1.32
N LYS A 49 -12.00 7.26 -1.32
CA LYS A 49 -13.42 6.94 -1.12
C LYS A 49 -13.92 7.36 0.27
N TYR A 50 -13.10 7.20 1.30
CA TYR A 50 -13.54 7.34 2.69
C TYR A 50 -13.08 8.64 3.35
N SER A 51 -12.07 9.34 2.82
CA SER A 51 -11.61 10.62 3.37
C SER A 51 -12.74 11.64 3.58
N PRO A 52 -13.73 11.82 2.67
CA PRO A 52 -14.83 12.77 2.89
C PRO A 52 -15.83 12.39 4.01
N VAL A 53 -15.79 11.14 4.47
CA VAL A 53 -16.75 10.58 5.44
C VAL A 53 -16.11 10.41 6.82
N ILE A 54 -14.79 10.23 6.83
CA ILE A 54 -14.01 9.78 7.99
C ILE A 54 -13.04 10.88 8.48
N GLY A 55 -12.69 11.84 7.63
CA GLY A 55 -11.78 12.96 7.93
C GLY A 55 -12.46 14.32 8.06
#